data_AF-A0A6P0X1W6-F1
#
_entry.id   AF-A0A6P0X1W6-F1
#
_cell.length_a   1.000
_cell.length_b   1.000
_cell.length_c   1.000
_cell.angle_alpha   90.00
_cell.angle_beta   90.00
_cell.angle_gamma   90.00
#
_symmetry.space_group_name_H-M   'P 1'
#
loop_
_entity.id
_entity.type
_entity.pdbx_description
1 polymer ?
#
loop_
_entity_poly.entity_id
_entity_poly.type
_entity_poly.pdbx_seq_one_letter_code
_entity_poly.pdbx_strand_id
1 'polypeptide(L)'
;MSRSITFAELEQWLLKLGFAASPTTGNHQVFKHQISGALVVLPDYPKQAWVDITHLVAVRRILLEYELLKEESFDLFVAKVPS
;
A
#
# COMPACT_ATOMS: atom_id res chain seq x y z
N MET A 1 -4.51 18.15 -2.71
CA MET A 1 -3.17 17.88 -3.27
C MET A 1 -3.20 16.45 -3.80
N SER A 2 -3.01 16.26 -5.11
CA SER A 2 -2.91 14.95 -5.75
C SER A 2 -1.61 14.30 -5.30
N ARG A 3 -1.70 13.40 -4.32
CA ARG A 3 -0.56 12.61 -3.90
C ARG A 3 -0.51 11.38 -4.81
N SER A 4 0.55 11.25 -5.61
CA SER A 4 0.67 10.21 -6.64
C SER A 4 1.95 9.42 -6.40
N ILE A 5 1.79 8.15 -6.00
CA ILE A 5 2.86 7.16 -5.94
C ILE A 5 2.56 6.06 -6.95
N THR A 6 3.61 5.49 -7.54
CA THR A 6 3.49 4.33 -8.41
C THR A 6 3.21 3.07 -7.58
N PHE A 7 2.68 2.05 -8.24
CA PHE A 7 2.44 0.77 -7.59
C PHE A 7 3.73 0.11 -7.07
N ALA A 8 4.85 0.25 -7.79
CA ALA A 8 6.15 -0.24 -7.34
C ALA A 8 6.60 0.40 -6.03
N GLU A 9 6.40 1.72 -5.87
CA GLU A 9 6.74 2.44 -4.64
C GLU A 9 5.86 1.99 -3.47
N LEU A 10 4.55 1.85 -3.71
CA LEU A 10 3.63 1.34 -2.70
C LEU A 10 4.00 -0.07 -2.26
N GLU A 11 4.26 -0.97 -3.21
CA GLU A 11 4.68 -2.34 -2.91
C GLU A 11 5.95 -2.37 -2.06
N GLN A 12 7.00 -1.66 -2.48
CA GLN A 12 8.25 -1.62 -1.72
C GLN A 12 8.05 -1.12 -0.30
N TRP A 13 7.14 -0.16 -0.12
CA TRP A 13 6.83 0.37 1.19
C TRP A 13 6.06 -0.64 2.06
N LEU A 14 5.07 -1.34 1.49
CA LEU A 14 4.39 -2.45 2.18
C LEU A 14 5.38 -3.55 2.59
N LEU A 15 6.32 -3.92 1.70
CA LEU A 15 7.36 -4.90 2.00
C LEU A 15 8.25 -4.45 3.18
N LYS A 16 8.63 -3.16 3.23
CA LYS A 16 9.40 -2.58 4.35
C LYS A 16 8.63 -2.60 5.67
N LEU A 17 7.30 -2.54 5.61
CA LEU A 17 6.43 -2.67 6.77
C LEU A 17 6.20 -4.13 7.20
N GLY A 18 6.81 -5.12 6.54
CA GLY A 18 6.69 -6.53 6.90
C GLY A 18 5.52 -7.25 6.22
N PHE A 19 4.89 -6.64 5.21
CA PHE A 19 3.98 -7.37 4.35
C PHE A 19 4.77 -8.27 3.38
N ALA A 20 4.14 -9.36 2.95
CA ALA A 20 4.63 -10.20 1.86
C ALA A 20 3.54 -10.37 0.82
N ALA A 21 3.92 -10.35 -0.47
CA ALA A 21 3.01 -10.70 -1.54
C ALA A 21 2.56 -12.16 -1.38
N SER A 22 1.25 -12.38 -1.49
CA SER A 22 0.63 -13.70 -1.43
C SER A 22 0.11 -14.05 -2.82
N PRO A 23 0.44 -15.23 -3.36
CA PRO A 23 -0.08 -15.65 -4.65
C PRO A 23 -1.60 -15.78 -4.56
N THR A 24 -2.31 -15.22 -5.54
CA THR A 24 -3.77 -15.34 -5.62
C THR A 24 -4.21 -15.82 -6.99
N THR A 25 -5.45 -16.31 -7.06
CA THR A 25 -6.12 -16.59 -8.33
C THR A 25 -6.96 -15.37 -8.72
N GLY A 26 -6.77 -14.84 -9.92
CA GLY A 26 -7.48 -13.67 -10.45
C GLY A 26 -6.59 -12.43 -10.65
N ASN A 27 -7.22 -11.28 -10.90
CA ASN A 27 -6.55 -10.03 -11.30
C ASN A 27 -6.31 -9.08 -10.11
N HIS A 28 -5.93 -9.64 -8.97
CA HIS A 28 -5.62 -8.88 -7.76
C HIS A 28 -4.26 -9.29 -7.21
N GLN A 29 -3.60 -8.34 -6.57
CA GLN A 29 -2.41 -8.58 -5.76
C GLN A 29 -2.78 -8.45 -4.29
N VAL A 30 -2.38 -9.45 -3.50
CA VAL A 30 -2.64 -9.49 -2.06
C VAL A 30 -1.34 -9.43 -1.31
N PHE A 31 -1.27 -8.55 -0.33
CA PHE A 31 -0.15 -8.41 0.59
C PHE A 31 -0.64 -8.77 1.99
N LYS A 32 0.06 -9.71 2.64
CA LYS A 32 -0.24 -10.15 4.01
C LYS A 32 0.87 -9.75 4.96
N HIS A 33 0.51 -9.06 6.04
CA HIS A 33 1.42 -8.82 7.16
C HIS A 33 1.41 -10.03 8.09
N GLN A 34 2.57 -10.65 8.30
CA GLN A 34 2.65 -11.96 8.96
C GLN A 34 2.29 -11.90 10.46
N ILE A 35 2.66 -10.82 11.14
CA ILE A 35 2.50 -10.69 12.59
C ILE A 35 1.07 -10.27 12.95
N SER A 36 0.56 -9.22 12.32
CA SER A 36 -0.76 -8.66 12.64
C SER A 36 -1.92 -9.33 11.88
N GLY A 37 -1.62 -10.09 10.83
CA GLY A 37 -2.63 -10.69 9.96
C GLY A 37 -3.32 -9.71 9.00
N ALA A 38 -2.89 -8.44 8.95
CA ALA A 38 -3.44 -7.44 8.05
C ALA A 38 -3.33 -7.88 6.59
N LEU A 39 -4.38 -7.59 5.82
CA LEU A 39 -4.43 -7.88 4.39
C LEU A 39 -4.67 -6.59 3.61
N VAL A 40 -3.80 -6.34 2.63
CA VAL A 40 -4.00 -5.31 1.61
C VAL A 40 -4.29 -6.02 0.30
N VAL A 41 -5.44 -5.73 -0.30
CA VAL A 41 -5.85 -6.27 -1.59
C VAL A 41 -5.96 -5.12 -2.58
N LEU A 42 -5.24 -5.22 -3.68
CA LEU A 42 -5.18 -4.20 -4.73
C LEU A 42 -5.47 -4.85 -6.09
N PRO A 43 -6.02 -4.10 -7.07
CA PRO A 43 -6.01 -4.52 -8.46
C PRO A 43 -4.60 -4.87 -8.94
N ASP A 44 -4.49 -5.71 -9.97
CA ASP A 44 -3.22 -6.04 -10.61
C ASP A 44 -2.65 -4.86 -11.40
N TYR A 45 -2.08 -3.90 -10.68
CA TYR A 45 -1.47 -2.71 -11.25
C TYR A 45 -0.15 -3.05 -11.94
N PRO A 46 0.09 -2.52 -13.14
CA PRO A 46 1.44 -2.43 -13.69
C PRO A 46 2.36 -1.67 -12.73
N LYS A 47 3.62 -2.11 -12.58
CA LYS A 47 4.57 -1.54 -11.61
C LYS A 47 4.72 -0.02 -11.69
N GLN A 48 4.68 0.55 -12.89
CA GLN A 48 4.84 2.00 -13.12
C GLN A 48 3.51 2.77 -13.14
N ALA A 49 2.36 2.10 -12.97
CA ALA A 49 1.08 2.77 -12.94
C ALA A 49 0.90 3.53 -11.62
N TRP A 50 0.30 4.72 -11.71
CA TRP A 50 -0.13 5.48 -10.54
C TRP A 50 -1.25 4.73 -9.81
N VAL A 51 -1.15 4.67 -8.48
CA VAL A 51 -2.19 4.05 -7.65
C VAL A 51 -3.35 5.03 -7.49
N ASP A 52 -4.58 4.55 -7.68
CA ASP A 52 -5.77 5.36 -7.46
C ASP A 52 -5.84 5.85 -6.01
N ILE A 53 -6.25 7.11 -5.82
CA ILE A 53 -6.32 7.73 -4.49
C ILE A 53 -7.25 6.96 -3.55
N THR A 54 -8.32 6.34 -4.06
CA THR A 54 -9.25 5.51 -3.28
C THR A 54 -8.54 4.30 -2.70
N HIS A 55 -7.66 3.66 -3.47
CA HIS A 55 -6.87 2.53 -2.99
C HIS A 55 -5.80 2.97 -1.98
N LEU A 56 -5.18 4.15 -2.17
CA LEU A 56 -4.26 4.71 -1.17
C LEU A 56 -4.96 4.99 0.16
N VAL A 57 -6.19 5.51 0.12
CA VAL A 57 -7.01 5.73 1.32
C VAL A 57 -7.37 4.40 1.99
N ALA A 58 -7.72 3.37 1.21
CA ALA A 58 -8.00 2.03 1.75
C ALA A 58 -6.76 1.42 2.44
N VAL A 59 -5.58 1.53 1.80
CA VAL A 59 -4.32 1.09 2.40
C VAL A 59 -4.02 1.84 3.69
N ARG A 60 -4.15 3.17 3.70
CA ARG A 60 -3.97 3.99 4.91
C ARG A 60 -4.84 3.50 6.06
N ARG A 61 -6.12 3.25 5.77
CA ARG A 61 -7.09 2.78 6.78
C ARG A 61 -6.68 1.45 7.39
N ILE A 62 -6.29 0.48 6.57
CA ILE A 62 -5.82 -0.84 7.05
C ILE A 62 -4.58 -0.68 7.94
N LEU A 63 -3.63 0.16 7.55
CA LEU A 63 -2.40 0.33 8.33
C LEU A 63 -2.67 0.98 9.69
N LEU A 64 -3.65 1.88 9.79
CA LEU A 64 -4.07 2.47 11.07
C LEU A 64 -4.85 1.48 11.93
N GLU A 65 -5.77 0.73 11.32
CA GLU A 65 -6.61 -0.26 12.02
C GLU A 65 -5.76 -1.36 12.68
N TYR A 66 -4.66 -1.75 12.05
CA TYR A 66 -3.72 -2.75 12.57
C TYR A 66 -2.53 -2.15 13.32
N GLU A 67 -2.55 -0.85 13.62
CA GLU A 67 -1.50 -0.12 14.34
C GLU A 67 -0.09 -0.26 13.70
N LEU A 68 -0.05 -0.54 12.39
CA LEU A 68 1.18 -0.70 11.61
C LEU A 68 1.79 0.65 11.21
N LEU A 69 1.04 1.75 11.42
CA LEU A 69 1.51 3.10 11.26
C LEU A 69 1.05 4.03 12.38
N LYS A 70 1.92 4.99 12.69
CA LYS A 70 1.49 6.25 13.32
C LYS A 70 0.87 7.14 12.25
N GLU A 71 -0.20 7.84 12.63
CA GLU A 71 -1.10 8.57 11.72
C GLU A 71 -0.40 9.51 10.72
N GLU A 72 0.72 10.07 11.14
CA GLU A 72 1.52 11.06 10.42
C GLU A 72 2.46 10.43 9.37
N SER A 73 2.81 9.15 9.51
CA SER A 73 3.87 8.52 8.73
C SER A 73 3.44 8.16 7.30
N PHE A 74 2.13 7.94 7.07
CA PHE A 74 1.61 7.62 5.74
C PHE A 74 1.64 8.86 4.85
N ASP A 75 1.15 9.97 5.41
CA ASP A 75 1.00 11.22 4.70
C ASP A 75 2.35 11.76 4.23
N LEU A 76 3.39 11.61 5.05
CA LEU A 76 4.77 11.93 4.69
C LEU A 76 5.34 11.03 3.60
N PHE A 77 4.98 9.75 3.56
CA PHE A 77 5.41 8.84 2.49
C PHE A 77 4.80 9.23 1.15
N VAL A 78 3.48 9.45 1.10
CA VAL A 78 2.80 9.79 -0.16
C VAL A 78 3.09 11.23 -0.60
N ALA A 79 3.51 12.13 0.31
CA ALA A 79 3.94 13.50 -0.03
C ALA A 79 5.39 13.59 -0.53
N LYS A 80 6.22 12.56 -0.35
CA LYS A 80 7.64 12.59 -0.70
C LYS A 80 7.96 12.37 -2.18
N VAL A 81 6.97 12.03 -3.02
CA VAL A 81 7.19 11.81 -4.45
C VAL A 81 7.10 13.16 -5.17
N PRO A 82 8.23 13.71 -5.67
CA PRO A 82 8.21 14.93 -6.46
C PRO A 82 7.60 14.62 -7.83
N SER A 83 6.75 15.53 -8.30
CA SER A 83 6.22 15.59 -9.69
C SER A 83 7.30 15.48 -10.75
#